data_AF-A0A2G9T6A4-F1
#
_entry.id   AF-A0A2G9T6A4-F1
#
_cell.length_a   1.000
_cell.length_b   1.000
_cell.length_c   1.000
_cell.angle_alpha   90.00
_cell.angle_beta   90.00
_cell.angle_gamma   90.00
#
_symmetry.space_group_name_H-M   'P 1'
#
loop_
_entity.id
_entity.type
_entity.pdbx_description
1 polymer ?
#
loop_
_entity_poly.entity_id
_entity_poly.type
_entity_poly.pdbx_seq_one_letter_code
_entity_poly.pdbx_strand_id
1 'polypeptide(L)'
;MFDPDWNPANDDQAMARVWRDGQKKNCFIYRLLATGSIEEKMFQRQTHKKALSSCVVDAGQDVARHFSVDQLKELFKLEADTPSDTHSRLKCKRCINGIESVDPPETADCTSDLAVWHHSQRDPRKIADPILRSVFNCGIISFVFHQKSHKVEVPKKKPVEEDEDYKPSDGDEDDE
;
A
#
# COMPACT_ATOMS: atom_id res chain seq x y z
N MET A 1 -1.31 6.27 -5.41
CA MET A 1 -0.30 7.34 -5.40
C MET A 1 0.69 7.04 -6.50
N PHE A 2 0.82 7.96 -7.45
CA PHE A 2 1.63 7.76 -8.64
C PHE A 2 3.10 8.04 -8.37
N ASP A 3 3.41 9.18 -7.74
CA ASP A 3 4.78 9.57 -7.46
C ASP A 3 5.04 9.59 -5.94
N PRO A 4 6.12 8.94 -5.45
CA PRO A 4 6.49 8.99 -4.04
C PRO A 4 7.06 10.37 -3.68
N ASP A 5 6.52 11.01 -2.63
CA ASP A 5 7.04 12.28 -2.12
C ASP A 5 8.25 12.05 -1.19
N TRP A 6 9.19 13.00 -1.12
CA TRP A 6 10.26 12.97 -0.12
C TRP A 6 9.76 13.06 1.32
N ASN A 7 8.57 13.65 1.52
CA ASN A 7 7.89 13.76 2.79
C ASN A 7 6.83 12.65 2.97
N PRO A 8 7.07 11.64 3.82
CA PRO A 8 6.14 10.53 3.99
C PRO A 8 4.80 10.93 4.60
N ALA A 9 4.70 12.13 5.21
CA ALA A 9 3.44 12.65 5.75
C ALA A 9 2.43 13.00 4.65
N ASN A 10 2.88 13.31 3.44
CA ASN A 10 1.98 13.59 2.31
C ASN A 10 1.21 12.32 1.92
N ASP A 11 1.86 11.15 2.02
CA ASP A 11 1.23 9.87 1.77
C ASP A 11 0.21 9.53 2.85
N ASP A 12 0.57 9.76 4.11
CA ASP A 12 -0.32 9.50 5.25
C ASP A 12 -1.59 10.38 5.15
N GLN A 13 -1.44 11.64 4.75
CA GLN A 13 -2.58 12.53 4.48
C GLN A 13 -3.44 12.03 3.31
N ALA A 14 -2.84 11.53 2.23
CA ALA A 14 -3.57 11.00 1.09
C ALA A 14 -4.36 9.73 1.47
N MET A 15 -3.77 8.85 2.28
CA MET A 15 -4.44 7.63 2.78
C MET A 15 -5.64 7.96 3.67
N ALA A 16 -5.50 8.96 4.56
CA ALA A 16 -6.57 9.42 5.45
C ALA A 16 -7.79 10.02 4.72
N ARG A 17 -7.67 10.35 3.42
CA ARG A 17 -8.83 10.81 2.61
C ARG A 17 -9.79 9.67 2.27
N VAL A 18 -9.28 8.44 2.14
CA VAL A 18 -10.05 7.28 1.65
C VAL A 18 -10.40 6.33 2.79
N TRP A 19 -9.44 6.05 3.68
CA TRP A 19 -9.65 5.22 4.86
C TRP A 19 -9.93 6.12 6.06
N ARG A 20 -11.24 6.33 6.32
CA ARG A 20 -11.76 7.20 7.39
C ARG A 20 -13.14 6.72 7.85
N ASP A 21 -13.61 7.27 8.96
CA ASP A 21 -14.95 7.00 9.49
C ASP A 21 -16.05 7.24 8.44
N GLY A 22 -17.03 6.34 8.43
CA GLY A 22 -18.12 6.34 7.45
C GLY A 22 -17.83 5.60 6.14
N GLN A 23 -16.60 5.09 5.95
CA GLN A 23 -16.30 4.20 4.84
C GLN A 23 -17.04 2.86 4.99
N LYS A 24 -17.71 2.42 3.92
CA LYS A 24 -18.52 1.18 3.90
C LYS A 24 -17.95 0.08 3.00
N LYS A 25 -16.93 0.40 2.20
CA LYS A 25 -16.29 -0.52 1.25
C LYS A 25 -14.84 -0.79 1.65
N ASN A 26 -14.30 -1.91 1.19
CA ASN A 26 -12.88 -2.20 1.30
C ASN A 26 -12.07 -1.15 0.54
N CYS A 27 -11.07 -0.58 1.22
CA CYS A 27 -10.14 0.38 0.62
C CYS A 27 -8.89 -0.35 0.15
N PHE A 28 -8.44 -0.03 -1.08
CA PHE A 28 -7.16 -0.45 -1.62
C PHE A 28 -6.29 0.78 -1.81
N ILE A 29 -5.08 0.75 -1.26
CA ILE A 29 -4.11 1.84 -1.36
C ILE A 29 -2.93 1.33 -2.16
N TYR A 30 -2.69 1.95 -3.31
CA TYR A 30 -1.57 1.60 -4.18
C TYR A 30 -0.49 2.67 -4.10
N ARG A 31 0.75 2.22 -3.91
CA ARG A 31 1.95 3.02 -4.12
C ARG A 31 2.70 2.40 -5.28
N LEU A 32 2.78 3.13 -6.39
CA LEU A 32 3.52 2.70 -7.57
C LEU A 32 4.95 3.22 -7.46
N LEU A 33 5.91 2.38 -7.80
CA LEU A 33 7.34 2.70 -7.76
C LEU A 33 7.97 2.07 -9.00
N ALA A 34 8.77 2.84 -9.75
CA ALA A 34 9.56 2.29 -10.83
C ALA A 34 10.75 1.52 -10.26
N THR A 35 10.79 0.22 -10.57
CA THR A 35 11.77 -0.75 -10.05
C THR A 35 13.21 -0.33 -10.33
N GLY A 36 14.05 -0.41 -9.31
CA GLY A 36 15.47 -0.09 -9.37
C GLY A 36 15.80 1.38 -9.60
N SER A 37 14.80 2.25 -9.75
CA SER A 37 14.96 3.67 -10.03
C SER A 37 15.17 4.49 -8.74
N ILE A 38 15.37 5.80 -8.92
CA ILE A 38 15.42 6.76 -7.82
C ILE A 38 14.15 6.75 -6.96
N GLU A 39 12.98 6.44 -7.52
CA GLU A 39 11.71 6.36 -6.78
C GLU A 39 11.76 5.27 -5.71
N GLU A 40 12.30 4.10 -6.05
CA GLU A 40 12.46 3.00 -5.11
C GLU A 40 13.49 3.35 -4.02
N LYS A 41 14.58 4.05 -4.38
CA LYS A 41 15.55 4.57 -3.39
C LYS A 41 14.94 5.62 -2.46
N MET A 42 14.11 6.52 -2.99
CA MET A 42 13.39 7.53 -2.21
C MET A 42 12.45 6.85 -1.22
N PHE A 43 11.70 5.85 -1.67
CA PHE A 43 10.82 5.07 -0.82
C PHE A 43 11.57 4.34 0.32
N GLN A 44 12.69 3.69 0.02
CA GLN A 44 13.54 3.07 1.05
C GLN A 44 13.96 4.06 2.14
N ARG A 45 14.32 5.29 1.75
CA ARG A 45 14.70 6.34 2.70
C ARG A 45 13.53 6.81 3.54
N GLN A 46 12.32 6.88 2.99
CA GLN A 46 11.12 7.18 3.76
C GLN A 46 10.86 6.12 4.83
N THR A 47 10.93 4.83 4.45
CA THR A 47 10.77 3.71 5.38
C THR A 47 11.83 3.75 6.48
N HIS A 48 13.10 4.02 6.12
CA HIS A 48 14.17 4.16 7.09
C HIS A 48 13.97 5.35 8.04
N LYS A 49 13.53 6.51 7.54
CA LYS A 49 13.19 7.68 8.37
C LYS A 49 12.02 7.37 9.32
N LYS A 50 10.97 6.68 8.85
CA LYS A 50 9.83 6.25 9.68
C LYS A 50 10.29 5.30 10.79
N ALA A 51 11.14 4.32 10.47
CA ALA A 51 11.72 3.40 11.45
C ALA A 51 12.55 4.14 12.52
N LEU A 52 13.43 5.06 12.11
CA LEU A 52 14.22 5.87 13.05
C LEU A 52 13.34 6.79 13.91
N SER A 53 12.33 7.44 13.32
CA SER A 53 11.42 8.32 14.07
C SER A 53 10.63 7.57 15.15
N SER A 54 10.33 6.28 14.92
CA SER A 54 9.71 5.42 15.94
C SER A 54 10.66 5.08 17.10
N CYS A 55 11.98 5.19 16.91
CA CYS A 55 12.99 4.92 17.92
C CYS A 55 13.48 6.19 18.66
N VAL A 56 13.33 7.38 18.07
CA VAL A 56 13.93 8.65 18.54
C VAL A 56 12.95 9.47 19.41
N VAL A 57 12.09 8.82 20.19
CA VAL A 57 11.25 9.52 21.18
C VAL A 57 12.04 9.92 22.44
N ASP A 58 13.36 9.67 22.52
CA ASP A 58 14.11 9.92 23.77
C ASP A 58 15.54 10.49 23.64
N ALA A 59 15.91 11.14 22.54
CA ALA A 59 17.21 11.84 22.49
C ALA A 59 17.19 13.08 21.59
N GLY A 60 17.16 14.25 22.23
CA GLY A 60 17.48 15.53 21.58
C GLY A 60 18.95 15.56 21.18
N GLN A 61 19.25 15.14 19.94
CA GLN A 61 20.54 15.40 19.31
C GLN A 61 20.30 15.88 17.88
N ASP A 62 20.87 17.05 17.59
CA ASP A 62 20.97 17.65 16.26
C ASP A 62 21.60 16.65 15.28
N VAL A 63 20.77 15.97 14.49
CA VAL A 63 21.23 15.11 13.40
C VAL A 63 21.56 16.01 12.21
N ALA A 64 22.77 16.57 12.19
CA ALA A 64 23.36 17.14 10.99
C ALA A 64 23.55 16.02 9.95
N ARG A 65 22.51 15.81 9.13
CA ARG A 65 22.44 14.80 8.07
C ARG A 65 23.31 15.22 6.89
N HIS A 66 24.61 14.93 6.94
CA HIS A 66 25.45 15.00 5.75
C HIS A 66 25.41 13.64 5.03
N PHE A 67 24.93 13.64 3.78
CA PHE A 67 25.04 12.48 2.90
C PHE A 67 26.52 12.14 2.70
N SER A 68 26.88 10.87 2.81
CA SER A 68 28.17 10.44 2.27
C SER A 68 28.12 10.49 0.75
N VAL A 69 29.26 10.72 0.11
CA VAL A 69 29.39 10.73 -1.36
C VAL A 69 28.87 9.41 -1.96
N ASP A 70 29.09 8.30 -1.27
CA ASP A 70 28.65 6.98 -1.73
C ASP A 70 27.13 6.81 -1.64
N GLN A 71 26.49 7.33 -0.59
CA GLN A 71 25.02 7.36 -0.49
C GLN A 71 24.37 8.22 -1.58
N LEU A 72 25.05 9.27 -2.04
CA LEU A 72 24.59 10.10 -3.13
C LEU A 72 24.72 9.36 -4.48
N LYS A 73 25.86 8.68 -4.72
CA LYS A 73 26.03 7.85 -5.92
C LYS A 73 24.98 6.74 -5.99
N GLU A 74 24.70 6.08 -4.86
CA GLU A 74 23.70 5.02 -4.77
C GLU A 74 22.28 5.50 -5.07
N LEU A 75 21.97 6.76 -4.76
CA LEU A 75 20.66 7.37 -5.03
C LEU A 75 20.38 7.48 -6.54
N PHE A 76 21.42 7.73 -7.34
CA PHE A 76 21.31 7.90 -8.79
C PHE A 76 21.68 6.63 -9.57
N LYS A 77 21.90 5.50 -8.87
CA LYS A 77 22.17 4.22 -9.53
C LYS A 77 20.86 3.53 -9.89
N LEU A 78 20.70 3.22 -11.18
CA LEU A 78 19.62 2.38 -11.69
C LEU A 78 19.99 0.90 -11.55
N GLU A 79 19.14 0.13 -10.86
CA GLU A 79 19.25 -1.34 -10.79
C GLU A 79 18.25 -1.99 -11.77
N ALA A 80 18.69 -2.25 -13.01
CA ALA A 80 17.78 -2.77 -14.04
C ALA A 80 17.44 -4.26 -13.88
N ASP A 81 18.28 -5.02 -13.17
CA ASP A 81 18.25 -6.49 -13.16
C ASP A 81 17.78 -7.02 -11.79
N THR A 82 16.68 -6.45 -11.28
CA THR A 82 16.07 -6.85 -10.02
C THR A 82 14.54 -6.73 -10.09
N PRO A 83 13.78 -7.67 -9.50
CA PRO A 83 12.33 -7.52 -9.40
C PRO A 83 11.92 -6.39 -8.43
N SER A 84 12.74 -6.13 -7.41
CA SER A 84 12.62 -5.01 -6.47
C SER A 84 13.97 -4.82 -5.78
N ASP A 85 14.58 -3.65 -5.91
CA ASP A 85 15.81 -3.31 -5.19
C ASP A 85 15.56 -3.29 -3.66
N THR A 86 14.37 -2.87 -3.24
CA THR A 86 13.95 -2.89 -1.83
C THR A 86 13.97 -4.32 -1.28
N HIS A 87 13.35 -5.27 -1.97
CA HIS A 87 13.35 -6.67 -1.54
C HIS A 87 14.77 -7.25 -1.50
N SER A 88 15.61 -6.94 -2.49
CA SER A 88 17.01 -7.37 -2.55
C SER A 88 17.81 -6.87 -1.34
N ARG A 89 17.58 -5.62 -0.90
CA ARG A 89 18.22 -5.04 0.30
C ARG A 89 17.75 -5.65 1.61
N LEU A 90 16.48 -6.06 1.69
CA LEU A 90 15.93 -6.74 2.87
C LEU A 90 16.59 -8.10 3.13
N LYS A 91 17.24 -8.70 2.12
CA LYS A 91 17.83 -10.06 2.20
C LYS A 91 16.84 -11.06 2.80
N CYS A 92 15.61 -11.01 2.27
CA CYS A 92 14.49 -11.77 2.82
C CYS A 92 14.77 -13.27 2.82
N LYS A 93 14.60 -13.91 3.98
CA LYS A 93 14.76 -15.36 4.15
C LYS A 93 13.47 -16.15 3.91
N ARG A 94 12.33 -15.45 3.80
CA ARG A 94 11.00 -16.04 3.54
C ARG A 94 10.72 -16.27 2.06
N CYS A 95 11.52 -15.67 1.17
CA CYS A 95 11.35 -15.77 -0.27
C CYS A 95 12.45 -16.64 -0.87
N ILE A 96 12.07 -17.73 -1.54
CA ILE A 96 12.99 -18.66 -2.22
C ILE A 96 12.65 -18.66 -3.70
N ASN A 97 13.60 -18.29 -4.56
CA ASN A 97 13.40 -18.22 -6.02
C ASN A 97 12.17 -17.38 -6.46
N GLY A 98 11.87 -16.31 -5.73
CA GLY A 98 10.72 -15.42 -5.99
C GLY A 98 9.36 -15.97 -5.54
N ILE A 99 9.35 -17.01 -4.73
CA ILE A 99 8.15 -17.58 -4.10
C ILE A 99 8.26 -17.39 -2.57
N GLU A 100 7.24 -16.78 -1.97
CA GLU A 100 7.14 -16.65 -0.52
C GLU A 100 6.78 -18.01 0.12
N SER A 101 7.78 -18.66 0.71
CA SER A 101 7.66 -19.99 1.34
C SER A 101 7.04 -19.93 2.73
N VAL A 102 7.23 -18.81 3.44
CA VAL A 102 6.71 -18.60 4.79
C VAL A 102 5.93 -17.30 4.84
N ASP A 103 4.69 -17.40 5.32
CA ASP A 103 3.81 -16.25 5.52
C ASP A 103 4.41 -15.28 6.56
N PRO A 104 4.15 -13.96 6.43
CA PRO A 104 4.49 -13.01 7.47
C PRO A 104 3.79 -13.32 8.80
N PRO A 105 4.30 -12.81 9.93
CA PRO A 105 3.66 -12.96 11.24
C PRO A 105 2.20 -12.49 11.23
N GLU A 106 1.31 -13.20 11.93
CA GLU A 106 -0.12 -12.82 12.01
C GLU A 106 -0.34 -11.45 12.68
N THR A 107 0.62 -10.99 13.48
CA THR A 107 0.61 -9.69 14.15
C THR A 107 1.02 -8.54 13.22
N ALA A 108 1.52 -8.82 12.01
CA ALA A 108 1.92 -7.80 11.08
C ALA A 108 0.69 -7.09 10.47
N ASP A 109 0.79 -5.78 10.30
CA ASP A 109 -0.25 -4.92 9.77
C ASP A 109 0.32 -3.88 8.78
N CYS A 110 -0.55 -2.99 8.27
CA CYS A 110 -0.15 -1.94 7.33
C CYS A 110 0.82 -0.88 7.89
N THR A 111 1.13 -0.92 9.19
CA THR A 111 2.11 -0.03 9.82
C THR A 111 3.47 -0.71 10.06
N SER A 112 3.50 -2.03 9.90
CA SER A 112 4.68 -2.85 10.11
C SER A 112 5.72 -2.67 8.99
N ASP A 113 6.97 -3.07 9.25
CA ASP A 113 8.05 -3.01 8.26
C ASP A 113 7.78 -3.89 7.03
N LEU A 114 8.26 -3.48 5.86
CA LEU A 114 8.10 -4.24 4.61
C LEU A 114 8.71 -5.66 4.69
N ALA A 115 9.70 -5.87 5.55
CA ALA A 115 10.27 -7.18 5.84
C ALA A 115 9.23 -8.19 6.34
N VAL A 116 8.17 -7.72 6.99
CA VAL A 116 7.08 -8.52 7.56
C VAL A 116 5.76 -8.33 6.81
N TRP A 117 5.78 -7.75 5.61
CA TRP A 117 4.64 -7.77 4.70
C TRP A 117 4.67 -9.01 3.81
N HIS A 118 3.56 -9.31 3.12
CA HIS A 118 3.57 -10.34 2.09
C HIS A 118 4.39 -9.89 0.88
N HIS A 119 5.15 -10.83 0.33
CA HIS A 119 6.04 -10.63 -0.81
C HIS A 119 5.54 -11.43 -2.01
N SER A 120 5.10 -10.75 -3.07
CA SER A 120 4.59 -11.38 -4.30
C SER A 120 5.46 -10.99 -5.49
N GLN A 121 6.29 -11.91 -5.97
CA GLN A 121 7.09 -11.71 -7.19
C GLN A 121 6.56 -12.56 -8.36
N ARG A 122 6.32 -13.86 -8.14
CA ARG A 122 5.87 -14.78 -9.19
C ARG A 122 4.46 -15.31 -8.97
N ASP A 123 3.95 -15.21 -7.75
CA ASP A 123 2.69 -15.81 -7.34
C ASP A 123 1.75 -14.74 -6.76
N PRO A 124 0.71 -14.33 -7.50
CA PRO A 124 -0.24 -13.33 -7.01
C PRO A 124 -1.40 -13.93 -6.23
N ARG A 125 -1.42 -15.25 -5.95
CA ARG A 125 -2.56 -15.91 -5.28
C ARG A 125 -2.84 -15.35 -3.89
N LYS A 126 -1.81 -14.93 -3.16
CA LYS A 126 -1.92 -14.35 -1.83
C LYS A 126 -2.38 -12.88 -1.84
N ILE A 127 -2.37 -12.22 -3.00
CA ILE A 127 -2.86 -10.85 -3.15
C ILE A 127 -4.38 -10.83 -2.97
N ALA A 128 -4.85 -10.13 -1.93
CA ALA A 128 -6.27 -10.04 -1.59
C ALA A 128 -7.08 -9.24 -2.61
N ASP A 129 -6.45 -8.27 -3.28
CA ASP A 129 -7.10 -7.44 -4.30
C ASP A 129 -7.29 -8.22 -5.62
N PRO A 130 -8.54 -8.47 -6.05
CA PRO A 130 -8.81 -9.16 -7.29
C PRO A 130 -8.36 -8.37 -8.53
N ILE A 131 -8.41 -7.04 -8.49
CA ILE A 131 -8.01 -6.20 -9.63
C ILE A 131 -6.49 -6.30 -9.81
N LEU A 132 -5.73 -6.06 -8.74
CA LEU A 132 -4.27 -6.18 -8.79
C LEU A 132 -3.83 -7.59 -9.20
N ARG A 133 -4.50 -8.64 -8.70
CA ARG A 133 -4.23 -10.02 -9.10
C ARG A 133 -4.50 -10.27 -10.59
N SER A 134 -5.54 -9.65 -11.16
CA SER A 134 -5.88 -9.81 -12.58
C SER A 134 -4.84 -9.18 -13.51
N VAL A 135 -4.21 -8.08 -13.10
CA VAL A 135 -3.20 -7.36 -13.91
C VAL A 135 -1.75 -7.76 -13.60
N PHE A 136 -1.52 -8.55 -12.54
CA PHE A 136 -0.17 -8.93 -12.10
C PHE A 136 0.65 -9.60 -13.22
N ASN A 137 0.02 -10.47 -14.01
CA ASN A 137 0.68 -11.22 -15.07
C ASN A 137 0.77 -10.48 -16.41
N CYS A 138 0.41 -9.19 -16.47
CA CYS A 138 0.53 -8.38 -17.69
C CYS A 138 1.97 -8.00 -18.04
N GLY A 139 2.97 -8.40 -17.24
CA GLY A 139 4.40 -8.17 -17.51
C GLY A 139 4.92 -6.78 -17.10
N ILE A 140 4.07 -5.92 -16.54
CA ILE A 140 4.44 -4.57 -16.08
C ILE A 140 4.88 -4.57 -14.61
N ILE A 141 4.26 -5.43 -13.80
CA ILE A 141 4.50 -5.49 -12.35
C ILE A 141 5.62 -6.50 -12.08
N SER A 142 6.74 -6.03 -11.55
CA SER A 142 7.89 -6.89 -11.23
C SER A 142 7.84 -7.47 -9.82
N PHE A 143 7.20 -6.78 -8.87
CA PHE A 143 7.10 -7.17 -7.47
C PHE A 143 5.97 -6.42 -6.76
N VAL A 144 5.33 -7.05 -5.77
CA VAL A 144 4.31 -6.42 -4.91
C VAL A 144 4.61 -6.74 -3.45
N PHE A 145 4.77 -5.68 -2.65
CA PHE A 145 4.57 -5.75 -1.20
C PHE A 145 3.09 -5.49 -0.91
N HIS A 146 2.45 -6.34 -0.11
CA HIS A 146 1.06 -6.09 0.28
C HIS A 146 0.78 -6.49 1.73
N GLN A 147 -0.14 -5.76 2.35
CA GLN A 147 -0.63 -6.06 3.68
C GLN A 147 -2.05 -5.49 3.84
N LYS A 148 -2.80 -6.00 4.83
CA LYS A 148 -4.13 -5.52 5.21
C LYS A 148 -4.10 -5.05 6.66
N SER A 149 -4.94 -4.07 7.01
CA SER A 149 -5.01 -3.55 8.38
C SER A 149 -5.56 -4.62 9.31
N HIS A 150 -6.82 -5.01 9.15
CA HIS A 150 -7.49 -6.04 9.97
C HIS A 150 -8.45 -6.88 9.11
N LYS A 151 -8.80 -8.10 9.56
CA LYS A 151 -9.92 -8.87 8.96
C LYS A 151 -11.23 -8.21 9.38
N VAL A 152 -11.77 -7.31 8.55
CA VAL A 152 -13.13 -6.78 8.73
C VAL A 152 -14.06 -7.52 7.78
N GLU A 153 -14.99 -8.30 8.33
CA GLU A 153 -16.12 -8.79 7.56
C GLU A 153 -17.05 -7.61 7.27
N VAL A 154 -17.11 -7.16 6.03
CA VAL A 154 -18.08 -6.14 5.63
C VAL A 154 -19.46 -6.81 5.54
N PRO A 155 -20.47 -6.36 6.30
CA PRO A 155 -21.81 -6.90 6.18
C PRO A 155 -22.30 -6.70 4.75
N LYS A 156 -22.68 -7.80 4.06
CA LYS A 156 -23.31 -7.70 2.75
C LYS A 156 -24.62 -6.92 2.91
N LYS A 157 -24.75 -5.78 2.21
CA LYS A 157 -26.04 -5.10 2.09
C LYS A 157 -27.03 -6.09 1.47
N LYS A 158 -28.15 -6.33 2.15
CA LYS A 158 -29.30 -7.00 1.53
C LYS A 158 -29.74 -6.18 0.30
N PRO A 159 -30.17 -6.81 -0.79
CA PRO A 159 -30.81 -6.09 -1.89
C PRO A 159 -31.93 -5.23 -1.31
N VAL A 160 -32.04 -3.99 -1.78
CA VAL A 160 -33.18 -3.14 -1.46
C VAL A 160 -34.37 -3.78 -2.18
N GLU A 161 -35.35 -4.28 -1.43
CA GLU A 161 -36.65 -4.63 -1.99
C GLU A 161 -37.27 -3.32 -2.49
N GLU A 162 -37.61 -3.27 -3.77
CA GLU A 162 -38.34 -2.15 -4.36
C GLU A 162 -39.74 -2.15 -3.72
N ASP A 163 -40.03 -1.19 -2.85
CA ASP A 163 -41.38 -0.95 -2.35
C ASP A 163 -42.27 -0.51 -3.53
N GLU A 164 -43.02 -1.44 -4.12
CA GLU A 164 -43.96 -1.20 -5.23
C GLU A 164 -45.23 -0.41 -4.82
N ASP A 165 -45.31 0.10 -3.60
CA ASP A 165 -46.56 0.65 -3.04
C ASP A 165 -46.68 2.20 -3.09
N TYR A 166 -45.97 2.86 -4.00
CA TYR A 166 -46.24 4.28 -4.29
C TYR A 166 -47.39 4.43 -5.29
N LYS A 167 -48.61 4.60 -4.80
CA LYS A 167 -49.73 5.15 -5.59
C LYS A 167 -49.73 6.68 -5.47
N PRO A 168 -49.55 7.42 -6.58
CA PRO A 168 -49.81 8.86 -6.59
C PRO A 168 -51.30 9.10 -6.30
N SER A 169 -51.61 10.03 -5.39
CA SER A 169 -52.96 10.53 -5.21
C SER A 169 -53.32 11.42 -6.41
N ASP A 170 -54.30 11.02 -7.20
CA ASP A 170 -54.91 11.88 -8.20
C ASP A 170 -55.46 13.13 -7.48
N GLY A 171 -54.96 14.30 -7.87
CA GLY A 171 -55.39 15.58 -7.34
C GLY A 171 -56.78 15.92 -7.86
N ASP A 172 -57.65 16.33 -6.95
CA ASP A 172 -59.02 16.76 -7.22
C ASP A 172 -59.07 17.86 -8.30
N GLU A 173 -59.92 17.63 -9.31
CA GLU A 173 -60.37 18.64 -10.27
C GLU A 173 -61.31 19.61 -9.53
N ASP A 174 -60.84 20.82 -9.25
CA ASP A 174 -61.72 21.92 -8.83
C ASP A 174 -62.23 22.66 -10.08
N ASP A 175 -63.47 22.36 -10.45
CA ASP A 175 -64.36 23.19 -11.27
C ASP A 175 -64.84 24.41 -10.45
N GLU A 176 -64.55 25.63 -10.92
CA GLU A 176 -65.45 26.82 -11.10
C GLU A 176 -64.68 28.12 -11.38
#